data_AF-A0A1X6NBY9-F1
#
_entry.id   AF-A0A1X6NBY9-F1
#
_cell.length_a   1.000
_cell.length_b   1.000
_cell.length_c   1.000
_cell.angle_alpha   90.00
_cell.angle_beta   90.00
_cell.angle_gamma   90.00
#
_symmetry.space_group_name_H-M   'P 1'
#
loop_
_entity.id
_entity.type
_entity.pdbx_description
1 polymer ?
#
loop_
_entity_poly.entity_id
_entity_poly.type
_entity_poly.pdbx_seq_one_letter_code
_entity_poly.pdbx_strand_id
1 'polypeptide(L)'
;MPRPLPLEVWLLIVDELGAAREYDALEACTEASGKELELLNERAKKYIPNELRFRTPEEVASIQVARKLGWLGPKCVRIEGGEHRGERLPIPHLATFASRLARKWYNVSVLVIERAEWRAQDLDFPSLSLSLCYFASITHLHLHDVAFPTVRTFWRLVCAFPDLLTLRAYDIEIANTAIDARTLTALRLLSAPVELRVIEFVTEQPRDLAARADCAKLFQVIITQAVPFLKTSPWSLVSELDFQHVTCPTAAAFARLLCALPTLKKLSIRGPCKFSEQSTDVPDMTFRLDRLDLGKDFSLQSESQSVDALIGLFTQPRAGGRLRDISVWLSPYLRVMTSTDVALNRLVKHAGRSLSGLGLRALPEDGFRMYSKASLLAAPNTVRSFNIAANTDLNFLGCSIDFKPEDKFQDSPLMELLNNVTSGWMTHVSVTFHFKDAAGLPRFWIALPQLDLALSRNAFTKLRSVRIHLCGIEVTYMIRNIITLCFRRINKSYILHIDTGNLAGIWNRYNSYD
;
A
#
# COMPACT_ATOMS: atom_id res chain seq x y z
N MET A 1 27.39 40.60 -37.01
CA MET A 1 26.59 39.65 -36.21
C MET A 1 25.79 38.79 -37.18
N PRO A 2 25.73 37.45 -37.02
CA PRO A 2 24.89 36.62 -37.87
C PRO A 2 23.42 37.02 -37.65
N ARG A 3 22.63 37.09 -38.73
CA ARG A 3 21.18 37.29 -38.61
C ARG A 3 20.58 36.11 -37.85
N PRO A 4 19.73 36.32 -36.83
CA PRO A 4 19.04 35.23 -36.17
C PRO A 4 18.18 34.46 -37.17
N LEU A 5 18.19 33.12 -37.07
CA LEU A 5 17.35 32.27 -37.89
C LEU A 5 15.86 32.60 -37.64
N PRO A 6 14.98 32.51 -38.66
CA PRO A 6 13.54 32.62 -38.47
C PRO A 6 13.01 31.59 -37.47
N LEU A 7 11.94 31.93 -36.75
CA LEU A 7 11.35 31.06 -35.73
C LEU A 7 10.92 29.71 -36.29
N GLU A 8 10.40 29.69 -37.52
CA GLU A 8 9.96 28.48 -38.22
C GLU A 8 11.13 27.52 -38.44
N VAL A 9 12.32 28.04 -38.73
CA VAL A 9 13.54 27.24 -38.89
C VAL A 9 13.97 26.66 -37.55
N TRP A 10 13.89 27.44 -36.47
CA TRP A 10 14.18 26.94 -35.12
C TRP A 10 13.22 25.84 -34.68
N LEU A 11 11.92 25.96 -34.99
CA LEU A 11 10.93 24.93 -34.68
C LEU A 11 11.23 23.62 -35.43
N LEU A 12 11.62 23.70 -36.71
CA LEU A 12 12.05 22.52 -37.48
C LEU A 12 13.31 21.88 -36.88
N ILE A 13 14.29 22.68 -36.43
CA ILE A 13 15.47 22.15 -35.74
C ILE A 13 15.07 21.41 -34.47
N VAL A 14 14.18 21.98 -33.65
CA VAL A 14 13.69 21.32 -32.42
C VAL A 14 12.97 20.00 -32.75
N ASP A 15 12.17 19.97 -33.81
CA ASP A 15 11.47 18.75 -34.24
C ASP A 15 12.45 17.66 -34.70
N GLU A 16 13.51 18.02 -35.44
CA GLU A 16 14.58 17.10 -35.84
C GLU A 16 15.41 16.60 -34.64
N LEU A 17 15.74 17.49 -33.69
CA LEU A 17 16.40 17.11 -32.43
C LEU A 17 15.52 16.16 -31.60
N GLY A 18 14.22 16.39 -31.58
CA GLY A 18 13.21 15.52 -30.99
C GLY A 18 13.19 14.14 -31.64
N ALA A 19 13.16 14.09 -32.97
CA ALA A 19 13.20 12.84 -33.74
C ALA A 19 14.51 12.06 -33.50
N ALA A 20 15.63 12.76 -33.39
CA ALA A 20 16.95 12.19 -33.13
C ALA A 20 17.19 11.82 -31.65
N ARG A 21 16.27 12.14 -30.75
CA ARG A 21 16.39 11.93 -29.29
C ARG A 21 17.61 12.65 -28.68
N GLU A 22 17.91 13.84 -29.19
CA GLU A 22 19.02 14.70 -28.74
C GLU A 22 18.61 15.50 -27.50
N TYR A 23 18.33 14.80 -26.40
CA TYR A 23 17.76 15.41 -25.19
C TYR A 23 18.66 16.48 -24.56
N ASP A 24 19.97 16.32 -24.63
CA ASP A 24 20.94 17.32 -24.20
C ASP A 24 20.78 18.65 -24.96
N ALA A 25 20.57 18.57 -26.29
CA ALA A 25 20.37 19.74 -27.13
C ALA A 25 18.98 20.35 -26.91
N LEU A 26 17.96 19.52 -26.69
CA LEU A 26 16.61 19.97 -26.37
C LEU A 26 16.57 20.70 -25.02
N GLU A 27 17.22 20.17 -23.97
CA GLU A 27 17.33 20.84 -22.68
C GLU A 27 18.03 22.19 -22.81
N ALA A 28 19.16 22.23 -23.54
CA ALA A 28 19.85 23.49 -23.83
C ALA A 28 18.96 24.49 -24.61
N CYS A 29 18.11 24.02 -25.53
CA CYS A 29 17.12 24.86 -26.19
C CYS A 29 16.09 25.43 -25.20
N THR A 30 15.63 24.64 -24.22
CA THR A 30 14.71 25.12 -23.19
C THR A 30 15.34 26.16 -22.26
N GLU A 31 16.62 26.00 -21.91
CA GLU A 31 17.37 26.95 -21.07
C GLU A 31 17.71 28.26 -21.81
N ALA A 32 18.07 28.16 -23.10
CA ALA A 32 18.45 29.32 -23.92
C ALA A 32 17.25 30.17 -24.39
N SER A 33 16.05 29.58 -24.42
CA SER A 33 14.83 30.28 -24.84
C SER A 33 14.39 31.29 -23.78
N GLY A 34 14.72 32.57 -23.99
CA GLY A 34 14.20 33.67 -23.16
C GLY A 34 12.67 33.82 -23.26
N LYS A 35 12.09 34.73 -22.46
CA LYS A 35 10.63 34.97 -22.40
C LYS A 35 9.98 35.27 -23.76
N GLU A 36 10.74 35.75 -24.74
CA GLU A 36 10.26 36.10 -26.08
C GLU A 36 10.12 34.87 -27.02
N LEU A 37 10.67 33.71 -26.63
CA LEU A 37 10.69 32.47 -27.42
C LEU A 37 9.97 31.32 -26.67
N GLU A 38 8.87 31.64 -26.00
CA GLU A 38 8.05 30.69 -25.24
C GLU A 38 7.59 29.50 -26.09
N LEU A 39 7.26 29.74 -27.36
CA LEU A 39 6.88 28.69 -28.32
C LEU A 39 7.99 27.65 -28.54
N LEU A 40 9.26 28.06 -28.59
CA LEU A 40 10.39 27.13 -28.72
C LEU A 40 10.59 26.32 -27.45
N ASN A 41 10.45 26.96 -26.30
CA ASN A 41 10.56 26.31 -25.00
C ASN A 41 9.50 25.21 -24.86
N GLU A 42 8.23 25.54 -25.10
CA GLU A 42 7.12 24.59 -25.04
C GLU A 42 7.27 23.46 -26.07
N ARG A 43 7.76 23.77 -27.27
CA ARG A 43 8.03 22.77 -28.29
C ARG A 43 9.15 21.81 -27.88
N ALA A 44 10.27 22.32 -27.36
CA ALA A 44 11.39 21.50 -26.94
C ALA A 44 11.04 20.63 -25.72
N LYS A 45 10.38 21.20 -24.71
CA LYS A 45 9.88 20.44 -23.54
C LYS A 45 8.99 19.28 -23.91
N LYS A 46 8.17 19.42 -24.96
CA LYS A 46 7.30 18.34 -25.45
C LYS A 46 8.09 17.08 -25.86
N TYR A 47 9.35 17.24 -26.29
CA TYR A 47 10.22 16.15 -26.68
C TYR A 47 11.08 15.61 -25.54
N ILE A 48 11.16 16.29 -24.39
CA ILE A 48 11.95 15.84 -23.23
C ILE A 48 11.06 14.95 -22.35
N PRO A 49 11.28 13.63 -22.33
CA PRO A 49 10.40 12.71 -21.65
C PRO A 49 10.65 12.71 -20.15
N ASN A 50 9.57 12.77 -19.36
CA ASN A 50 9.65 12.52 -17.92
C ASN A 50 9.85 11.02 -17.60
N GLU A 51 9.47 10.13 -18.52
CA GLU A 51 9.61 8.68 -18.43
C GLU A 51 10.23 8.12 -19.71
N LEU A 52 11.29 7.31 -19.60
CA LEU A 52 11.84 6.54 -20.72
C LEU A 52 11.61 5.05 -20.52
N ARG A 53 11.29 4.35 -21.60
CA ARG A 53 11.10 2.90 -21.64
C ARG A 53 12.15 2.28 -22.54
N PHE A 54 12.75 1.19 -22.05
CA PHE A 54 13.74 0.41 -22.78
C PHE A 54 13.31 -1.05 -22.80
N ARG A 55 13.27 -1.62 -24.01
CA ARG A 55 12.98 -3.03 -24.30
C ARG A 55 14.20 -3.75 -24.85
N THR A 56 15.16 -3.00 -25.41
CA THR A 56 16.32 -3.57 -26.08
C THR A 56 17.62 -2.83 -25.71
N PRO A 57 18.78 -3.51 -25.82
CA PRO A 57 20.08 -2.85 -25.60
C PRO A 57 20.33 -1.71 -26.59
N GLU A 58 19.83 -1.84 -27.82
CA GLU A 58 20.01 -0.86 -28.89
C GLU A 58 19.29 0.45 -28.58
N GLU A 59 18.09 0.39 -27.99
CA GLU A 59 17.37 1.58 -27.55
C GLU A 59 18.16 2.35 -26.49
N VAL A 60 18.76 1.64 -25.52
CA VAL A 60 19.63 2.27 -24.51
C VAL A 60 20.90 2.85 -25.16
N ALA A 61 21.49 2.12 -26.11
CA ALA A 61 22.70 2.53 -26.80
C ALA A 61 22.46 3.78 -27.69
N SER A 62 21.26 3.93 -28.23
CA SER A 62 20.85 5.07 -29.06
C SER A 62 20.78 6.40 -28.30
N ILE A 63 20.66 6.36 -26.96
CA ILE A 63 20.60 7.56 -26.12
C ILE A 63 21.91 8.30 -26.22
N GLN A 64 21.93 9.46 -26.87
CA GLN A 64 23.12 10.31 -26.88
C GLN A 64 23.28 10.97 -25.52
N VAL A 65 24.49 10.87 -24.96
CA VAL A 65 24.84 11.53 -23.70
C VAL A 65 26.18 12.20 -23.90
N ALA A 66 26.14 13.52 -24.11
CA ALA A 66 27.34 14.32 -24.19
C ALA A 66 27.93 14.50 -22.79
N ARG A 67 29.26 14.58 -22.70
CA ARG A 67 29.96 14.74 -21.40
C ARG A 67 29.72 16.10 -20.70
N LYS A 68 28.97 17.02 -21.32
CA LYS A 68 28.98 18.45 -20.98
C LYS A 68 27.63 19.19 -21.06
N LEU A 69 26.52 18.53 -21.41
CA LEU A 69 25.23 19.22 -21.58
C LEU A 69 24.20 18.76 -20.53
N GLY A 70 23.28 19.68 -20.21
CA GLY A 70 22.60 19.80 -18.92
C GLY A 70 21.48 18.81 -18.63
N TRP A 71 21.09 17.93 -19.56
CA TRP A 71 19.98 17.02 -19.28
C TRP A 71 20.40 15.90 -18.33
N LEU A 72 19.90 15.97 -17.10
CA LEU A 72 20.23 15.03 -16.03
C LEU A 72 19.50 13.68 -16.14
N GLY A 73 18.79 13.44 -17.25
CA GLY A 73 17.99 12.25 -17.50
C GLY A 73 16.52 12.38 -17.11
N PRO A 74 15.69 11.37 -17.44
CA PRO A 74 14.27 11.36 -17.10
C PRO A 74 14.09 11.12 -15.59
N LYS A 75 12.90 11.44 -15.07
CA LYS A 75 12.54 11.12 -13.68
C LYS A 75 12.30 9.64 -13.47
N CYS A 76 11.75 8.95 -14.47
CA CYS A 76 11.42 7.54 -14.42
C CYS A 76 12.06 6.78 -15.59
N VAL A 77 12.61 5.60 -15.30
CA VAL A 77 13.09 4.65 -16.30
C VAL A 77 12.34 3.34 -16.13
N ARG A 78 11.83 2.79 -17.24
CA ARG A 78 11.23 1.46 -17.30
C ARG A 78 12.10 0.51 -18.13
N ILE A 79 12.41 -0.64 -17.57
CA ILE A 79 13.11 -1.75 -18.22
C ILE A 79 12.08 -2.87 -18.40
N GLU A 80 11.65 -3.09 -19.63
CA GLU A 80 10.64 -4.10 -19.96
C GLU A 80 11.33 -5.32 -20.59
N GLY A 81 10.99 -6.52 -20.10
CA GLY A 81 11.36 -7.78 -20.76
C GLY A 81 10.37 -8.11 -21.87
N GLY A 82 9.18 -8.60 -21.51
CA GLY A 82 8.11 -8.96 -22.44
C GLY A 82 7.22 -7.77 -22.83
N GLU A 83 6.50 -7.92 -23.95
CA GLU A 83 5.55 -6.91 -24.44
C GLU A 83 4.17 -7.08 -23.80
N HIS A 84 3.74 -8.33 -23.59
CA HIS A 84 2.41 -8.67 -23.11
C HIS A 84 2.43 -9.21 -21.68
N ARG A 85 1.32 -9.05 -20.95
CA ARG A 85 1.18 -9.61 -19.60
C ARG A 85 1.35 -11.13 -19.61
N GLY A 86 2.18 -11.67 -18.73
CA GLY A 86 2.50 -13.10 -18.66
C GLY A 86 3.63 -13.54 -19.60
N GLU A 87 4.10 -12.67 -20.49
CA GLU A 87 5.32 -12.89 -21.25
C GLU A 87 6.50 -12.32 -20.45
N ARG A 88 7.42 -13.18 -20.02
CA ARG A 88 8.67 -12.75 -19.36
C ARG A 88 9.84 -13.02 -20.29
N LEU A 89 10.61 -11.97 -20.59
CA LEU A 89 11.83 -12.09 -21.40
C LEU A 89 13.06 -11.61 -20.64
N PRO A 90 14.27 -12.06 -21.02
CA PRO A 90 15.52 -11.54 -20.49
C PRO A 90 15.68 -10.03 -20.70
N ILE A 91 16.37 -9.37 -19.77
CA ILE A 91 16.57 -7.91 -19.77
C ILE A 91 18.06 -7.51 -19.86
N PRO A 92 18.81 -7.90 -20.91
CA PRO A 92 20.22 -7.54 -21.05
C PRO A 92 20.44 -6.02 -21.11
N HIS A 93 19.43 -5.26 -21.56
CA HIS A 93 19.44 -3.80 -21.60
C HIS A 93 19.50 -3.14 -20.22
N LEU A 94 19.19 -3.84 -19.12
CA LEU A 94 19.46 -3.33 -17.78
C LEU A 94 20.96 -3.14 -17.55
N ALA A 95 21.80 -4.07 -18.03
CA ALA A 95 23.25 -3.95 -17.94
C ALA A 95 23.79 -2.85 -18.86
N THR A 96 23.25 -2.73 -20.08
CA THR A 96 23.59 -1.62 -20.98
C THR A 96 23.20 -0.28 -20.35
N PHE A 97 22.01 -0.20 -19.72
CA PHE A 97 21.53 1.00 -19.03
C PHE A 97 22.50 1.38 -17.91
N ALA A 98 22.79 0.42 -17.02
CA ALA A 98 23.63 0.68 -15.87
C ALA A 98 25.04 1.10 -16.30
N SER A 99 25.69 0.34 -17.19
CA SER A 99 27.07 0.60 -17.61
C SER A 99 27.24 1.90 -18.41
N ARG A 100 26.26 2.25 -19.25
CA ARG A 100 26.37 3.37 -20.18
C ARG A 100 25.94 4.70 -19.55
N LEU A 101 24.96 4.67 -18.66
CA LEU A 101 24.28 5.86 -18.12
C LEU A 101 24.61 6.16 -16.66
N ALA A 102 25.24 5.21 -15.95
CA ALA A 102 25.78 5.48 -14.62
C ALA A 102 26.70 6.71 -14.63
N ARG A 103 26.57 7.55 -13.59
CA ARG A 103 27.29 8.83 -13.44
C ARG A 103 27.04 9.85 -14.56
N LYS A 104 26.00 9.68 -15.35
CA LYS A 104 25.57 10.67 -16.35
C LYS A 104 24.15 11.14 -16.10
N TRP A 105 23.27 10.20 -15.72
CA TRP A 105 21.91 10.53 -15.33
C TRP A 105 21.79 10.61 -13.81
N TYR A 106 21.40 11.79 -13.34
CA TYR A 106 21.29 12.13 -11.92
C TYR A 106 19.83 12.40 -11.49
N ASN A 107 18.90 12.56 -12.44
CA ASN A 107 17.49 12.87 -12.14
C ASN A 107 16.58 11.63 -12.05
N VAL A 108 17.11 10.43 -12.32
CA VAL A 108 16.32 9.18 -12.30
C VAL A 108 15.95 8.82 -10.86
N SER A 109 14.73 9.14 -10.44
CA SER A 109 14.24 8.84 -9.09
C SER A 109 13.49 7.52 -8.98
N VAL A 110 12.95 7.02 -10.10
CA VAL A 110 12.14 5.79 -10.15
C VAL A 110 12.67 4.84 -11.20
N LEU A 111 13.01 3.62 -10.80
CA LEU A 111 13.29 2.51 -11.70
C LEU A 111 12.15 1.49 -11.64
N VAL A 112 11.60 1.17 -12.79
CA VAL A 112 10.58 0.13 -12.95
C VAL A 112 11.17 -1.00 -13.79
N ILE A 113 11.06 -2.24 -13.32
CA ILE A 113 11.39 -3.44 -14.10
C ILE A 113 10.13 -4.26 -14.25
N GLU A 114 9.72 -4.55 -15.47
CA GLU A 114 8.47 -5.26 -15.73
C GLU A 114 8.65 -6.45 -16.65
N ARG A 115 7.85 -7.50 -16.43
CA ARG A 115 7.71 -8.64 -17.34
C ARG A 115 9.07 -9.26 -17.68
N ALA A 116 9.90 -9.44 -16.68
CA ALA A 116 11.31 -9.73 -16.86
C ALA A 116 11.68 -11.10 -16.31
N GLU A 117 12.54 -11.81 -17.03
CA GLU A 117 13.19 -13.03 -16.57
C GLU A 117 14.65 -12.72 -16.21
N TRP A 118 14.98 -12.80 -14.93
CA TRP A 118 16.34 -12.57 -14.47
C TRP A 118 17.17 -13.83 -14.64
N ARG A 119 18.00 -13.89 -15.68
CA ARG A 119 18.90 -15.03 -15.93
C ARG A 119 20.28 -14.74 -15.36
N ALA A 120 20.79 -15.65 -14.52
CA ALA A 120 22.11 -15.49 -13.88
C ALA A 120 23.27 -15.43 -14.89
N GLN A 121 23.09 -16.02 -16.06
CA GLN A 121 24.06 -16.07 -17.16
C GLN A 121 24.09 -14.78 -18.01
N ASP A 122 23.00 -14.01 -18.04
CA ASP A 122 22.86 -12.84 -18.93
C ASP A 122 23.37 -11.55 -18.26
N LEU A 123 23.52 -11.57 -16.92
CA LEU A 123 23.87 -10.40 -16.13
C LEU A 123 25.05 -10.73 -15.20
N ASP A 124 26.22 -10.17 -15.51
CA ASP A 124 27.37 -10.18 -14.59
C ASP A 124 27.06 -9.30 -13.37
N PHE A 125 26.44 -9.92 -12.36
CA PHE A 125 25.85 -9.21 -11.23
C PHE A 125 26.84 -8.30 -10.48
N PRO A 126 28.09 -8.71 -10.18
CA PRO A 126 29.10 -7.82 -9.61
C PRO A 126 29.24 -6.49 -10.37
N SER A 127 29.50 -6.56 -11.68
CA SER A 127 29.68 -5.37 -12.54
C SER A 127 28.40 -4.55 -12.65
N LEU A 128 27.25 -5.23 -12.79
CA LEU A 128 25.94 -4.58 -12.80
C LEU A 128 25.68 -3.82 -11.50
N SER A 129 25.92 -4.45 -10.34
CA SER A 129 25.66 -3.86 -9.03
C SER A 129 26.52 -2.62 -8.77
N LEU A 130 27.80 -2.64 -9.19
CA LEU A 130 28.68 -1.49 -9.12
C LEU A 130 28.24 -0.35 -10.06
N SER A 131 27.60 -0.68 -11.17
CA SER A 131 27.07 0.33 -12.09
C SER A 131 25.76 0.94 -11.55
N LEU A 132 24.89 0.10 -11.00
CA LEU A 132 23.62 0.52 -10.40
C LEU A 132 23.82 1.40 -9.17
N CYS A 133 24.86 1.18 -8.37
CA CYS A 133 25.11 1.99 -7.17
C CYS A 133 25.47 3.46 -7.46
N TYR A 134 25.85 3.79 -8.71
CA TYR A 134 26.05 5.18 -9.11
C TYR A 134 24.76 5.96 -9.32
N PHE A 135 23.62 5.29 -9.35
CA PHE A 135 22.31 5.93 -9.37
C PHE A 135 21.80 6.19 -7.95
N ALA A 136 22.53 7.02 -7.20
CA ALA A 136 22.14 7.48 -5.87
C ALA A 136 20.77 8.19 -5.88
N SER A 137 20.34 8.74 -7.02
CA SER A 137 19.02 9.37 -7.14
C SER A 137 17.84 8.39 -7.16
N ILE A 138 18.07 7.10 -7.44
CA ILE A 138 16.98 6.10 -7.47
C ILE A 138 16.53 5.81 -6.04
N THR A 139 15.38 6.38 -5.70
CA THR A 139 14.74 6.26 -4.40
C THR A 139 13.55 5.31 -4.41
N HIS A 140 13.05 4.94 -5.60
CA HIS A 140 11.90 4.04 -5.77
C HIS A 140 12.23 2.93 -6.77
N LEU A 141 12.09 1.68 -6.33
CA LEU A 141 12.25 0.49 -7.17
C LEU A 141 10.91 -0.23 -7.25
N HIS A 142 10.37 -0.32 -8.46
CA HIS A 142 9.15 -1.07 -8.74
C HIS A 142 9.48 -2.29 -9.60
N LEU A 143 9.07 -3.46 -9.15
CA LEU A 143 9.26 -4.72 -9.87
C LEU A 143 7.88 -5.28 -10.16
N HIS A 144 7.55 -5.55 -11.43
CA HIS A 144 6.25 -6.10 -11.83
C HIS A 144 6.42 -7.35 -12.67
N ASP A 145 5.85 -8.47 -12.24
CA ASP A 145 5.88 -9.73 -12.99
C ASP A 145 7.32 -10.15 -13.35
N VAL A 146 8.19 -10.23 -12.33
CA VAL A 146 9.63 -10.51 -12.49
C VAL A 146 9.98 -11.86 -11.87
N ALA A 147 10.65 -12.71 -12.65
CA ALA A 147 11.20 -13.97 -12.18
C ALA A 147 12.68 -13.82 -11.81
N PHE A 148 13.03 -14.15 -10.57
CA PHE A 148 14.41 -14.24 -10.10
C PHE A 148 14.84 -15.69 -9.94
N PRO A 149 16.13 -16.01 -10.18
CA PRO A 149 16.61 -17.38 -10.04
C PRO A 149 16.68 -17.78 -8.57
N THR A 150 16.99 -16.84 -7.68
CA THR A 150 17.11 -17.06 -6.22
C THR A 150 16.71 -15.81 -5.45
N VAL A 151 16.26 -15.99 -4.19
CA VAL A 151 16.01 -14.90 -3.22
C VAL A 151 17.22 -13.99 -3.06
N ARG A 152 18.43 -14.57 -3.12
CA ARG A 152 19.68 -13.80 -3.06
C ARG A 152 19.79 -12.82 -4.22
N THR A 153 19.43 -13.23 -5.43
CA THR A 153 19.54 -12.36 -6.61
C THR A 153 18.58 -11.17 -6.52
N PHE A 154 17.34 -11.44 -6.07
CA PHE A 154 16.37 -10.40 -5.75
C PHE A 154 16.93 -9.37 -4.76
N TRP A 155 17.41 -9.81 -3.59
CA TRP A 155 17.91 -8.86 -2.60
C TRP A 155 19.21 -8.17 -2.99
N ARG A 156 20.09 -8.82 -3.75
CA ARG A 156 21.26 -8.14 -4.28
C ARG A 156 20.88 -6.97 -5.19
N LEU A 157 19.82 -7.10 -5.98
CA LEU A 157 19.30 -6.00 -6.80
C LEU A 157 18.81 -4.85 -5.91
N VAL A 158 17.98 -5.16 -4.91
CA VAL A 158 17.46 -4.16 -3.96
C VAL A 158 18.62 -3.43 -3.26
N CYS A 159 19.61 -4.17 -2.79
CA CYS A 159 20.82 -3.66 -2.14
C CYS A 159 21.78 -2.91 -3.08
N ALA A 160 21.57 -2.94 -4.40
CA ALA A 160 22.40 -2.18 -5.34
C ALA A 160 22.09 -0.67 -5.33
N PHE A 161 20.99 -0.26 -4.71
CA PHE A 161 20.54 1.13 -4.62
C PHE A 161 20.68 1.62 -3.17
N PRO A 162 21.72 2.41 -2.83
CA PRO A 162 22.01 2.78 -1.44
C PRO A 162 20.93 3.70 -0.81
N ASP A 163 20.35 4.59 -1.61
CA ASP A 163 19.38 5.61 -1.17
C ASP A 163 17.92 5.19 -1.43
N LEU A 164 17.68 3.88 -1.62
CA LEU A 164 16.36 3.35 -1.90
C LEU A 164 15.42 3.59 -0.71
N LEU A 165 14.35 4.38 -0.92
CA LEU A 165 13.33 4.69 0.09
C LEU A 165 12.16 3.71 0.05
N THR A 166 11.77 3.28 -1.15
CA THR A 166 10.57 2.47 -1.41
C THR A 166 10.87 1.31 -2.34
N LEU A 167 10.54 0.10 -1.88
CA LEU A 167 10.51 -1.11 -2.69
C LEU A 167 9.06 -1.54 -2.90
N ARG A 168 8.64 -1.65 -4.16
CA ARG A 168 7.37 -2.27 -4.52
C ARG A 168 7.59 -3.47 -5.42
N ALA A 169 7.11 -4.62 -5.01
CA ALA A 169 7.33 -5.86 -5.71
C ALA A 169 6.00 -6.56 -5.99
N TYR A 170 5.58 -6.53 -7.24
CA TYR A 170 4.33 -7.05 -7.77
C TYR A 170 4.61 -8.35 -8.53
N ASP A 171 3.93 -9.45 -8.15
CA ASP A 171 4.00 -10.74 -8.83
C ASP A 171 5.45 -11.25 -9.04
N ILE A 172 6.22 -11.29 -7.95
CA ILE A 172 7.58 -11.82 -7.98
C ILE A 172 7.58 -13.34 -7.90
N GLU A 173 8.34 -13.96 -8.79
CA GLU A 173 8.61 -15.39 -8.79
C GLU A 173 10.07 -15.66 -8.42
N ILE A 174 10.31 -16.67 -7.57
CA ILE A 174 11.63 -17.17 -7.24
C ILE A 174 11.73 -18.62 -7.72
N ALA A 175 12.50 -18.87 -8.79
CA ALA A 175 12.57 -20.19 -9.41
C ALA A 175 13.18 -21.25 -8.47
N ASN A 176 14.35 -20.98 -7.89
CA ASN A 176 14.94 -21.85 -6.88
C ASN A 176 14.59 -21.37 -5.48
N THR A 177 13.69 -22.11 -4.84
CA THR A 177 13.18 -21.79 -3.52
C THR A 177 13.90 -22.46 -2.37
N ALA A 178 14.93 -23.27 -2.64
CA ALA A 178 15.75 -23.91 -1.62
C ALA A 178 16.67 -22.87 -0.97
N ILE A 179 16.68 -22.84 0.36
CA ILE A 179 17.52 -21.94 1.16
C ILE A 179 18.44 -22.83 2.01
N ASP A 180 19.68 -23.01 1.55
CA ASP A 180 20.71 -23.74 2.27
C ASP A 180 21.53 -22.83 3.19
N ALA A 181 22.36 -23.41 4.06
CA ALA A 181 23.21 -22.66 4.99
C ALA A 181 24.15 -21.68 4.27
N ARG A 182 24.59 -22.03 3.07
CA ARG A 182 25.45 -21.17 2.24
C ARG A 182 24.69 -19.95 1.74
N THR A 183 23.45 -20.11 1.29
CA THR A 183 22.56 -19.02 0.89
C THR A 183 22.28 -18.11 2.07
N LEU A 184 21.91 -18.63 3.25
CA LEU A 184 21.71 -17.82 4.46
C LEU A 184 22.96 -17.01 4.84
N THR A 185 24.14 -17.62 4.77
CA THR A 185 25.42 -16.93 5.04
C THR A 185 25.67 -15.81 4.03
N ALA A 186 25.39 -16.04 2.76
CA ALA A 186 25.53 -15.02 1.74
C ALA A 186 24.51 -13.88 1.87
N LEU A 187 23.30 -14.17 2.35
CA LEU A 187 22.26 -13.17 2.62
C LEU A 187 22.65 -12.25 3.78
N ARG A 188 23.31 -12.80 4.81
CA ARG A 188 23.85 -12.01 5.93
C ARG A 188 24.88 -10.95 5.52
N LEU A 189 25.57 -11.18 4.41
CA LEU A 189 26.62 -10.29 3.90
C LEU A 189 26.09 -9.15 3.00
N LEU A 190 24.79 -9.13 2.69
CA LEU A 190 24.21 -8.07 1.87
C LEU A 190 24.09 -6.77 2.68
N SER A 191 24.56 -5.66 2.10
CA SER A 191 24.35 -4.32 2.67
C SER A 191 22.90 -3.91 2.44
N ALA A 192 22.09 -3.81 3.49
CA ALA A 192 20.74 -3.27 3.34
C ALA A 192 20.81 -1.81 2.87
N PRO A 193 19.87 -1.35 2.03
CA PRO A 193 19.75 0.06 1.72
C PRO A 193 19.49 0.85 3.00
N VAL A 194 20.32 1.86 3.25
CA VAL A 194 20.34 2.55 4.55
C VAL A 194 19.04 3.31 4.79
N GLU A 195 18.42 3.82 3.71
CA GLU A 195 17.24 4.69 3.77
C GLU A 195 15.90 4.00 3.50
N LEU A 196 15.86 2.66 3.40
CA LEU A 196 14.64 1.94 3.04
C LEU A 196 13.58 2.06 4.15
N ARG A 197 12.42 2.61 3.79
CA ARG A 197 11.31 2.91 4.71
C ARG A 197 10.06 2.09 4.42
N VAL A 198 9.80 1.82 3.15
CA VAL A 198 8.55 1.18 2.70
C VAL A 198 8.87 -0.04 1.86
N ILE A 199 8.27 -1.18 2.23
CA ILE A 199 8.31 -2.40 1.44
C ILE A 199 6.88 -2.88 1.20
N GLU A 200 6.50 -2.98 -0.07
CA GLU A 200 5.17 -3.41 -0.52
C GLU A 200 5.31 -4.64 -1.41
N PHE A 201 4.66 -5.74 -1.02
CA PHE A 201 4.58 -6.97 -1.80
C PHE A 201 3.14 -7.20 -2.25
N VAL A 202 2.93 -7.15 -3.57
CA VAL A 202 1.61 -7.28 -4.16
C VAL A 202 1.59 -8.44 -5.14
N THR A 203 0.43 -9.10 -5.27
CA THR A 203 0.23 -10.13 -6.29
C THR A 203 -1.12 -9.90 -6.95
N GLU A 204 -1.12 -9.62 -8.25
CA GLU A 204 -2.33 -9.33 -9.01
C GLU A 204 -2.98 -10.65 -9.48
N GLN A 205 -3.94 -11.13 -8.68
CA GLN A 205 -4.91 -12.21 -8.96
C GLN A 205 -4.42 -13.67 -8.93
N PRO A 206 -5.21 -14.61 -8.38
CA PRO A 206 -4.86 -16.03 -8.31
C PRO A 206 -5.26 -16.75 -9.61
N ARG A 207 -4.29 -17.08 -10.47
CA ARG A 207 -4.52 -18.14 -11.46
C ARG A 207 -3.63 -19.37 -11.29
N ASP A 208 -2.51 -19.26 -10.56
CA ASP A 208 -1.79 -20.41 -10.04
C ASP A 208 -1.19 -20.10 -8.67
N LEU A 209 -1.70 -20.75 -7.62
CA LEU A 209 -1.17 -20.64 -6.25
C LEU A 209 0.20 -21.32 -6.09
N ALA A 210 0.58 -22.21 -7.01
CA ALA A 210 1.71 -23.10 -6.82
C ALA A 210 3.09 -22.48 -7.13
N ALA A 211 3.16 -21.44 -7.97
CA ALA A 211 4.43 -20.87 -8.45
C ALA A 211 4.84 -19.57 -7.73
N ARG A 212 4.00 -19.00 -6.88
CA ARG A 212 4.28 -17.69 -6.26
C ARG A 212 5.20 -17.81 -5.05
N ALA A 213 6.15 -16.89 -4.96
CA ALA A 213 7.13 -16.84 -3.90
C ALA A 213 6.44 -16.84 -2.52
N ASP A 214 6.77 -17.84 -1.72
CA ASP A 214 6.36 -17.91 -0.32
C ASP A 214 6.94 -16.68 0.39
N CYS A 215 6.08 -15.80 0.91
CA CYS A 215 6.48 -14.53 1.52
C CYS A 215 7.59 -14.78 2.56
N ALA A 216 7.47 -15.84 3.35
CA ALA A 216 8.49 -16.27 4.30
C ALA A 216 9.91 -16.39 3.72
N LYS A 217 10.05 -16.77 2.44
CA LYS A 217 11.33 -16.91 1.75
C LYS A 217 11.94 -15.56 1.39
N LEU A 218 11.12 -14.60 0.94
CA LEU A 218 11.59 -13.24 0.66
C LEU A 218 12.11 -12.55 1.93
N PHE A 219 11.51 -12.80 3.09
CA PHE A 219 11.96 -12.19 4.35
C PHE A 219 13.13 -12.88 5.03
N GLN A 220 13.63 -14.00 4.51
CA GLN A 220 14.77 -14.66 5.13
C GLN A 220 15.99 -13.75 5.22
N VAL A 221 16.19 -12.81 4.28
CA VAL A 221 17.29 -11.84 4.37
C VAL A 221 17.14 -10.94 5.60
N ILE A 222 15.95 -10.39 5.78
CA ILE A 222 15.64 -9.51 6.92
C ILE A 222 15.83 -10.26 8.24
N ILE A 223 15.28 -11.47 8.34
CA ILE A 223 15.39 -12.31 9.53
C ILE A 223 16.85 -12.75 9.78
N THR A 224 17.59 -13.14 8.75
CA THR A 224 18.97 -13.64 8.91
C THR A 224 19.96 -12.55 9.29
N GLN A 225 19.69 -11.30 8.87
CA GLN A 225 20.49 -10.12 9.21
C GLN A 225 20.11 -9.53 10.58
N ALA A 226 18.91 -9.82 11.07
CA ALA A 226 18.52 -9.47 12.43
C ALA A 226 19.27 -10.35 13.45
N VAL A 227 20.47 -9.91 13.82
CA VAL A 227 21.23 -10.52 14.91
C VAL A 227 20.73 -9.93 16.24
N PRO A 228 20.27 -10.74 17.21
CA PRO A 228 19.71 -10.26 18.49
C PRO A 228 20.65 -9.35 19.31
N PHE A 229 21.95 -9.41 19.05
CA PHE A 229 22.99 -8.71 19.83
C PHE A 229 23.52 -7.44 19.15
N LEU A 230 23.17 -7.18 17.89
CA LEU A 230 23.58 -5.95 17.20
C LEU A 230 22.62 -4.83 17.57
N LYS A 231 23.17 -3.72 18.09
CA LYS A 231 22.41 -2.54 18.55
C LYS A 231 21.52 -1.90 17.47
N THR A 232 21.73 -2.21 16.19
CA THR A 232 20.99 -1.63 15.07
C THR A 232 20.79 -2.67 13.97
N SER A 233 19.54 -3.11 13.76
CA SER A 233 19.16 -3.90 12.58
C SER A 233 19.50 -3.10 11.31
N PRO A 234 20.05 -3.73 10.26
CA PRO A 234 20.29 -3.05 8.99
C PRO A 234 18.99 -2.58 8.31
N TRP A 235 17.84 -3.09 8.76
CA TRP A 235 16.50 -2.70 8.31
C TRP A 235 15.82 -1.74 9.30
N SER A 236 16.60 -1.04 10.13
CA SER A 236 16.08 -0.20 11.22
C SER A 236 15.32 1.04 10.78
N LEU A 237 15.25 1.38 9.50
CA LEU A 237 14.42 2.49 9.01
C LEU A 237 13.11 2.04 8.37
N VAL A 238 12.89 0.72 8.19
CA VAL A 238 11.67 0.20 7.58
C VAL A 238 10.49 0.44 8.53
N SER A 239 9.68 1.44 8.21
CA SER A 239 8.53 1.86 9.01
C SER A 239 7.20 1.35 8.48
N GLU A 240 7.13 0.92 7.22
CA GLU A 240 5.90 0.42 6.59
C GLU A 240 6.12 -0.91 5.86
N LEU A 241 5.24 -1.86 6.16
CA LEU A 241 5.10 -3.12 5.43
C LEU A 241 3.68 -3.28 4.89
N ASP A 242 3.57 -3.59 3.60
CA ASP A 242 2.30 -3.90 2.94
C ASP A 242 2.37 -5.26 2.24
N PHE A 243 1.38 -6.09 2.51
CA PHE A 243 1.23 -7.43 1.99
C PHE A 243 -0.09 -7.56 1.25
N GLN A 244 -0.06 -8.05 0.01
CA GLN A 244 -1.26 -8.53 -0.64
C GLN A 244 -1.64 -9.92 -0.13
N HIS A 245 -0.69 -10.79 0.17
CA HIS A 245 -0.95 -12.13 0.74
C HIS A 245 0.13 -12.43 1.78
N VAL A 246 -0.22 -13.14 2.85
CA VAL A 246 0.76 -13.62 3.84
C VAL A 246 0.71 -15.15 3.87
N THR A 247 1.75 -15.77 3.34
CA THR A 247 2.01 -17.21 3.53
C THR A 247 3.30 -17.34 4.31
N CYS A 248 3.23 -18.03 5.45
CA CYS A 248 4.38 -18.34 6.28
C CYS A 248 4.25 -19.75 6.85
N PRO A 249 5.37 -20.40 7.21
CA PRO A 249 5.29 -21.71 7.85
C PRO A 249 4.56 -21.61 9.19
N THR A 250 4.90 -20.61 10.02
CA THR A 250 4.32 -20.41 11.34
C THR A 250 4.10 -18.94 11.66
N ALA A 251 3.19 -18.65 12.59
CA ALA A 251 3.03 -17.30 13.15
C ALA A 251 4.32 -16.82 13.85
N ALA A 252 5.09 -17.72 14.48
CA ALA A 252 6.37 -17.40 15.09
C ALA A 252 7.41 -16.92 14.05
N ALA A 253 7.45 -17.52 12.86
CA ALA A 253 8.31 -17.05 11.78
C ALA A 253 7.93 -15.63 11.32
N PHE A 254 6.63 -15.35 11.22
CA PHE A 254 6.14 -14.00 10.92
C PHE A 254 6.48 -13.01 12.03
N ALA A 255 6.36 -13.41 13.30
CA ALA A 255 6.75 -12.58 14.44
C ALA A 255 8.26 -12.23 14.42
N ARG A 256 9.13 -13.17 14.02
CA ARG A 256 10.57 -12.91 13.88
C ARG A 256 10.86 -11.83 12.83
N LEU A 257 10.10 -11.80 11.75
CA LEU A 257 10.16 -10.72 10.77
C LEU A 257 9.79 -9.38 11.40
N LEU A 258 8.69 -9.31 12.17
CA LEU A 258 8.31 -8.06 12.83
C LEU A 258 9.39 -7.58 13.82
N CYS A 259 9.99 -8.49 14.59
CA CYS A 259 11.09 -8.16 15.49
C CYS A 259 12.37 -7.73 14.77
N ALA A 260 12.59 -8.18 13.54
CA ALA A 260 13.72 -7.75 12.72
C ALA A 260 13.61 -6.29 12.24
N LEU A 261 12.41 -5.69 12.37
CA LEU A 261 12.05 -4.35 11.91
C LEU A 261 11.65 -3.47 13.12
N PRO A 262 12.63 -2.99 13.90
CA PRO A 262 12.35 -2.35 15.19
C PRO A 262 11.59 -1.01 15.10
N THR A 263 11.56 -0.37 13.93
CA THR A 263 10.87 0.90 13.69
C THR A 263 9.58 0.76 12.90
N LEU A 264 9.12 -0.48 12.66
CA LEU A 264 7.90 -0.75 11.92
C LEU A 264 6.69 -0.11 12.60
N LYS A 265 6.11 0.93 12.00
CA LYS A 265 4.94 1.62 12.55
C LYS A 265 3.64 1.13 11.93
N LYS A 266 3.67 0.71 10.67
CA LYS A 266 2.48 0.35 9.90
C LYS A 266 2.63 -1.02 9.24
N LEU A 267 1.63 -1.86 9.44
CA LEU A 267 1.50 -3.15 8.79
C LEU A 267 0.14 -3.22 8.08
N SER A 268 0.15 -3.56 6.81
CA SER A 268 -1.05 -3.76 6.00
C SER A 268 -1.06 -5.17 5.42
N ILE A 269 -2.17 -5.89 5.56
CA ILE A 269 -2.38 -7.22 4.96
C ILE A 269 -3.71 -7.18 4.20
N ARG A 270 -3.65 -7.01 2.89
CA ARG A 270 -4.83 -6.76 2.04
C ARG A 270 -5.60 -8.03 1.69
N GLY A 271 -4.90 -9.16 1.51
CA GLY A 271 -5.47 -10.46 1.15
C GLY A 271 -5.17 -11.57 2.16
N PRO A 272 -5.35 -12.84 1.77
CA PRO A 272 -5.42 -13.95 2.73
C PRO A 272 -4.11 -14.16 3.49
N CYS A 273 -4.27 -14.57 4.74
CA CYS A 273 -3.22 -14.98 5.64
C CYS A 273 -3.31 -16.48 5.93
N LYS A 274 -2.20 -17.19 5.76
CA LYS A 274 -2.06 -18.63 5.98
C LYS A 274 -0.75 -18.97 6.70
N PHE A 275 -0.89 -19.70 7.80
CA PHE A 275 0.20 -20.38 8.50
C PHE A 275 0.03 -21.89 8.34
N SER A 276 0.97 -22.55 7.66
CA SER A 276 0.85 -23.98 7.34
C SER A 276 1.07 -24.90 8.54
N GLU A 277 1.80 -24.44 9.55
CA GLU A 277 2.14 -25.17 10.76
C GLU A 277 1.70 -24.38 12.00
N GLN A 278 1.17 -25.09 12.99
CA GLN A 278 0.90 -24.53 14.30
C GLN A 278 2.20 -24.52 15.10
N SER A 279 2.64 -23.34 15.54
CA SER A 279 3.81 -23.22 16.42
C SER A 279 3.37 -23.11 17.87
N THR A 280 3.96 -23.93 18.74
CA THR A 280 3.80 -23.86 20.20
C THR A 280 4.77 -22.87 20.85
N ASP A 281 5.86 -22.53 20.17
CA ASP A 281 6.88 -21.60 20.64
C ASP A 281 6.58 -20.20 20.13
N VAL A 282 6.03 -19.35 21.00
CA VAL A 282 6.06 -17.92 20.77
C VAL A 282 7.29 -17.35 21.48
N PRO A 283 8.31 -16.89 20.76
CA PRO A 283 9.50 -16.31 21.37
C PRO A 283 9.11 -15.07 22.21
N ASP A 284 9.94 -14.67 23.17
CA ASP A 284 9.77 -13.40 23.88
C ASP A 284 9.98 -12.26 22.85
N MET A 285 8.88 -11.79 22.28
CA MET A 285 8.88 -10.86 21.15
C MET A 285 8.64 -9.44 21.64
N THR A 286 9.52 -8.52 21.22
CA THR A 286 9.31 -7.09 21.42
C THR A 286 9.33 -6.41 20.06
N PHE A 287 8.13 -6.12 19.56
CA PHE A 287 7.94 -5.20 18.44
C PHE A 287 6.83 -4.22 18.82
N ARG A 288 6.93 -3.01 18.26
CA ARG A 288 5.95 -1.95 18.46
C ARG A 288 5.30 -1.68 17.12
N LEU A 289 3.98 -1.70 17.07
CA LEU A 289 3.21 -1.40 15.87
C LEU A 289 2.17 -0.35 16.23
N ASP A 290 2.15 0.77 15.50
CA ASP A 290 1.20 1.85 15.75
C ASP A 290 -0.08 1.66 14.92
N ARG A 291 0.01 1.11 13.69
CA ARG A 291 -1.11 0.95 12.76
C ARG A 291 -1.19 -0.45 12.14
N LEU A 292 -2.39 -1.02 12.15
CA LEU A 292 -2.72 -2.28 11.48
C LEU A 292 -3.90 -2.09 10.52
N ASP A 293 -3.71 -2.47 9.25
CA ASP A 293 -4.77 -2.48 8.23
C ASP A 293 -4.96 -3.89 7.67
N LEU A 294 -6.14 -4.47 7.87
CA LEU A 294 -6.51 -5.81 7.40
C LEU A 294 -7.59 -5.65 6.35
N GLY A 295 -7.29 -6.05 5.11
CA GLY A 295 -8.11 -5.81 3.93
C GLY A 295 -9.32 -6.73 3.79
N LYS A 296 -10.08 -6.48 2.71
CA LYS A 296 -11.31 -7.21 2.39
C LYS A 296 -11.05 -8.70 2.19
N ASP A 297 -10.04 -9.00 1.39
CA ASP A 297 -9.70 -10.38 1.02
C ASP A 297 -9.05 -11.12 2.20
N PHE A 298 -8.37 -10.41 3.11
CA PHE A 298 -7.94 -10.97 4.39
C PHE A 298 -9.14 -11.55 5.16
N SER A 299 -10.19 -10.76 5.36
CA SER A 299 -11.35 -11.22 6.16
C SER A 299 -12.18 -12.30 5.46
N LEU A 300 -12.23 -12.29 4.12
CA LEU A 300 -13.00 -13.27 3.34
C LEU A 300 -12.29 -14.61 3.13
N GLN A 301 -10.95 -14.60 2.98
CA GLN A 301 -10.21 -15.74 2.43
C GLN A 301 -9.16 -16.31 3.38
N SER A 302 -8.85 -15.64 4.50
CA SER A 302 -7.89 -16.18 5.48
C SER A 302 -8.45 -17.36 6.24
N GLU A 303 -7.57 -18.31 6.59
CA GLU A 303 -7.94 -19.43 7.46
C GLU A 303 -8.12 -18.93 8.90
N SER A 304 -9.25 -19.28 9.53
CA SER A 304 -9.57 -18.78 10.89
C SER A 304 -8.48 -19.04 11.94
N GLN A 305 -7.85 -20.21 11.89
CA GLN A 305 -6.71 -20.55 12.77
C GLN A 305 -5.50 -19.63 12.53
N SER A 306 -5.27 -19.26 11.26
CA SER A 306 -4.18 -18.35 10.89
C SER A 306 -4.47 -16.93 11.37
N VAL A 307 -5.72 -16.47 11.24
CA VAL A 307 -6.16 -15.19 11.81
C VAL A 307 -6.00 -15.19 13.33
N ASP A 308 -6.49 -16.22 14.03
CA ASP A 308 -6.35 -16.32 15.49
C ASP A 308 -4.88 -16.31 15.93
N ALA A 309 -4.00 -17.03 15.22
CA ALA A 309 -2.57 -17.04 15.50
C ALA A 309 -1.92 -15.67 15.25
N LEU A 310 -2.27 -14.98 14.16
CA LEU A 310 -1.80 -13.63 13.86
C LEU A 310 -2.24 -12.63 14.94
N ILE A 311 -3.53 -12.65 15.31
CA ILE A 311 -4.06 -11.81 16.39
C ILE A 311 -3.42 -12.16 17.73
N GLY A 312 -3.10 -13.44 17.95
CA GLY A 312 -2.32 -13.91 19.10
C GLY A 312 -1.00 -13.15 19.24
N LEU A 313 -0.30 -12.87 18.15
CA LEU A 313 0.96 -12.12 18.18
C LEU A 313 0.79 -10.67 18.68
N PHE A 314 -0.33 -10.03 18.33
CA PHE A 314 -0.60 -8.63 18.71
C PHE A 314 -1.28 -8.47 20.07
N THR A 315 -1.73 -9.58 20.67
CA THR A 315 -2.44 -9.58 21.96
C THR A 315 -1.60 -10.10 23.12
N GLN A 316 -0.33 -10.41 22.86
CA GLN A 316 0.60 -10.84 23.90
C GLN A 316 1.04 -9.67 24.78
N PRO A 317 1.16 -9.84 26.11
CA PRO A 317 1.45 -8.73 27.04
C PRO A 317 2.74 -7.94 26.75
N ARG A 318 3.69 -8.54 26.02
CA ARG A 318 5.01 -7.95 25.68
C ARG A 318 5.16 -7.58 24.20
N ALA A 319 4.25 -8.04 23.33
CA ALA A 319 4.29 -7.81 21.89
C ALA A 319 3.09 -6.96 21.45
N GLY A 320 3.27 -6.03 20.51
CA GLY A 320 2.16 -5.20 20.01
C GLY A 320 1.81 -3.99 20.87
N GLY A 321 2.76 -3.50 21.68
CA GLY A 321 2.55 -2.32 22.51
C GLY A 321 2.13 -1.09 21.70
N ARG A 322 0.92 -0.59 21.96
CA ARG A 322 0.33 0.68 21.48
C ARG A 322 -0.18 0.70 20.03
N LEU A 323 -0.99 -0.29 19.62
CA LEU A 323 -1.84 -0.14 18.43
C LEU A 323 -2.76 1.09 18.59
N ARG A 324 -2.47 2.14 17.82
CA ARG A 324 -3.21 3.39 17.78
C ARG A 324 -4.31 3.37 16.75
N ASP A 325 -4.06 2.72 15.63
CA ASP A 325 -4.99 2.70 14.50
C ASP A 325 -5.23 1.28 14.01
N ILE A 326 -6.50 0.88 13.96
CA ILE A 326 -6.92 -0.42 13.44
C ILE A 326 -7.94 -0.19 12.33
N SER A 327 -7.71 -0.75 11.15
CA SER A 327 -8.66 -0.78 10.03
C SER A 327 -8.92 -2.24 9.65
N VAL A 328 -10.17 -2.67 9.66
CA VAL A 328 -10.55 -4.07 9.43
C VAL A 328 -11.85 -4.17 8.63
N TRP A 329 -12.00 -5.29 7.91
CA TRP A 329 -13.28 -5.69 7.32
C TRP A 329 -13.96 -6.73 8.20
N LEU A 330 -15.21 -6.51 8.53
CA LEU A 330 -16.05 -7.42 9.32
C LEU A 330 -17.09 -8.07 8.42
N SER A 331 -17.60 -9.23 8.84
CA SER A 331 -18.79 -9.83 8.24
C SER A 331 -19.93 -8.83 8.10
N PRO A 332 -20.86 -9.06 7.16
CA PRO A 332 -21.93 -8.12 6.86
C PRO A 332 -22.60 -7.60 8.15
N TYR A 333 -22.96 -6.32 8.12
CA TYR A 333 -23.58 -5.64 9.26
C TYR A 333 -22.67 -5.46 10.48
N LEU A 334 -21.34 -5.38 10.35
CA LEU A 334 -20.43 -5.08 11.48
C LEU A 334 -20.64 -5.96 12.73
N ARG A 335 -21.19 -7.17 12.54
CA ARG A 335 -21.56 -8.10 13.61
C ARG A 335 -20.49 -9.17 13.71
N VAL A 336 -20.31 -9.69 14.92
CA VAL A 336 -19.39 -10.79 15.16
C VAL A 336 -20.09 -12.09 14.76
N MET A 337 -19.92 -12.51 13.52
CA MET A 337 -20.60 -13.68 12.94
C MET A 337 -19.65 -14.84 12.65
N THR A 338 -18.37 -14.56 12.45
CA THR A 338 -17.33 -15.54 12.11
C THR A 338 -16.26 -15.61 13.20
N SER A 339 -15.47 -16.69 13.18
CA SER A 339 -14.26 -16.79 14.01
C SER A 339 -13.26 -15.66 13.73
N THR A 340 -13.15 -15.23 12.46
CA THR A 340 -12.38 -14.04 12.08
C THR A 340 -12.88 -12.80 12.81
N ASP A 341 -14.19 -12.52 12.82
CA ASP A 341 -14.73 -11.36 13.55
C ASP A 341 -14.48 -11.46 15.06
N VAL A 342 -14.54 -12.67 15.63
CA VAL A 342 -14.25 -12.90 17.05
C VAL A 342 -12.79 -12.53 17.36
N ALA A 343 -11.84 -12.95 16.52
CA ALA A 343 -10.44 -12.61 16.65
C ALA A 343 -10.21 -11.10 16.51
N LEU A 344 -10.80 -10.45 15.50
CA LEU A 344 -10.71 -9.00 15.30
C LEU A 344 -11.31 -8.20 16.48
N ASN A 345 -12.43 -8.65 17.04
CA ASN A 345 -13.02 -8.04 18.23
C ASN A 345 -12.11 -8.22 19.47
N ARG A 346 -11.43 -9.37 19.60
CA ARG A 346 -10.43 -9.60 20.66
C ARG A 346 -9.26 -8.62 20.53
N LEU A 347 -8.77 -8.38 19.31
CA LEU A 347 -7.71 -7.41 19.04
C LEU A 347 -8.11 -5.99 19.47
N VAL A 348 -9.28 -5.51 19.03
CA VAL A 348 -9.76 -4.15 19.33
C VAL A 348 -9.96 -3.97 20.84
N LYS A 349 -10.53 -4.97 21.52
CA LYS A 349 -10.65 -4.97 22.99
C LYS A 349 -9.30 -4.91 23.69
N HIS A 350 -8.32 -5.68 23.20
CA HIS A 350 -6.98 -5.72 23.77
C HIS A 350 -6.25 -4.39 23.60
N ALA A 351 -6.38 -3.73 22.44
CA ALA A 351 -5.80 -2.42 22.20
C ALA A 351 -6.29 -1.38 23.25
N GLY A 352 -7.52 -1.53 23.73
CA GLY A 352 -8.06 -0.79 24.88
C GLY A 352 -7.84 0.72 24.74
N ARG A 353 -7.23 1.32 25.76
CA ARG A 353 -6.89 2.76 25.80
C ARG A 353 -5.84 3.22 24.78
N SER A 354 -5.05 2.31 24.20
CA SER A 354 -4.04 2.73 23.23
C SER A 354 -4.64 3.08 21.86
N LEU A 355 -5.85 2.61 21.57
CA LEU A 355 -6.53 2.81 20.30
C LEU A 355 -7.13 4.21 20.19
N SER A 356 -6.58 5.02 19.28
CA SER A 356 -7.10 6.35 18.93
C SER A 356 -8.00 6.32 17.70
N GLY A 357 -7.71 5.49 16.70
CA GLY A 357 -8.47 5.39 15.47
C GLY A 357 -8.97 3.98 15.18
N LEU A 358 -10.25 3.86 14.81
CA LEU A 358 -10.86 2.59 14.43
C LEU A 358 -11.62 2.72 13.11
N GLY A 359 -11.32 1.82 12.18
CA GLY A 359 -12.00 1.65 10.91
C GLY A 359 -12.64 0.29 10.77
N LEU A 360 -13.96 0.28 10.63
CA LEU A 360 -14.74 -0.93 10.44
C LEU A 360 -15.45 -0.88 9.09
N ARG A 361 -15.19 -1.86 8.22
CA ARG A 361 -15.84 -1.94 6.91
C ARG A 361 -16.69 -3.20 6.83
N ALA A 362 -17.93 -3.09 6.39
CA ALA A 362 -18.76 -4.26 6.14
C ALA A 362 -18.33 -4.96 4.85
N LEU A 363 -18.20 -6.28 4.92
CA LEU A 363 -18.06 -7.13 3.74
C LEU A 363 -19.36 -7.12 2.92
N PRO A 364 -19.30 -6.95 1.58
CA PRO A 364 -20.48 -7.07 0.73
C PRO A 364 -21.10 -8.47 0.84
N GLU A 365 -22.42 -8.55 0.99
CA GLU A 365 -23.12 -9.83 1.15
C GLU A 365 -22.87 -10.84 0.02
N ASP A 366 -22.76 -10.34 -1.21
CA ASP A 366 -22.56 -11.18 -2.40
C ASP A 366 -21.20 -11.89 -2.36
N GLY A 367 -20.18 -11.24 -1.75
CA GLY A 367 -18.87 -11.86 -1.50
C GLY A 367 -18.90 -12.82 -0.31
N PHE A 368 -19.67 -12.52 0.74
CA PHE A 368 -19.76 -13.36 1.93
C PHE A 368 -20.37 -14.74 1.62
N ARG A 369 -21.46 -14.80 0.85
CA ARG A 369 -22.17 -16.06 0.53
C ARG A 369 -21.34 -17.07 -0.28
N MET A 370 -20.35 -16.60 -1.05
CA MET A 370 -19.52 -17.50 -1.88
C MET A 370 -18.46 -18.24 -1.07
N TYR A 371 -17.93 -17.64 0.01
CA TYR A 371 -16.86 -18.23 0.82
C TYR A 371 -17.35 -18.84 2.14
N SER A 372 -18.56 -18.50 2.60
CA SER A 372 -19.07 -18.89 3.93
C SER A 372 -19.51 -20.35 4.08
N LYS A 373 -19.38 -21.22 3.06
CA LYS A 373 -19.79 -22.64 3.19
C LYS A 373 -18.99 -23.41 4.25
N ALA A 374 -17.80 -22.92 4.64
CA ALA A 374 -16.92 -23.60 5.60
C ALA A 374 -16.73 -22.89 6.96
N SER A 375 -17.27 -21.69 7.18
CA SER A 375 -16.90 -20.83 8.33
C SER A 375 -18.04 -20.45 9.29
N LEU A 376 -19.23 -21.04 9.14
CA LEU A 376 -20.35 -20.91 10.09
C LEU A 376 -20.11 -21.75 11.35
N LEU A 377 -19.11 -21.40 12.16
CA LEU A 377 -18.78 -22.08 13.43
C LEU A 377 -18.80 -21.16 14.65
N ALA A 378 -19.33 -19.94 14.54
CA ALA A 378 -19.82 -19.27 15.75
C ALA A 378 -21.13 -19.97 16.13
N ALA A 379 -21.18 -20.57 17.33
CA ALA A 379 -22.37 -21.27 17.82
C ALA A 379 -23.66 -20.45 17.55
N PRO A 380 -24.77 -21.06 17.10
CA PRO A 380 -25.89 -20.36 16.46
C PRO A 380 -26.66 -19.31 17.29
N ASN A 381 -26.30 -19.10 18.57
CA ASN A 381 -27.19 -18.46 19.54
C ASN A 381 -26.73 -17.14 20.17
N THR A 382 -25.66 -16.48 19.71
CA THR A 382 -25.55 -15.03 19.98
C THR A 382 -24.83 -14.33 18.84
N VAL A 383 -25.57 -13.71 17.93
CA VAL A 383 -25.02 -12.60 17.16
C VAL A 383 -24.59 -11.55 18.17
N ARG A 384 -23.27 -11.35 18.33
CA ARG A 384 -22.74 -10.37 19.29
C ARG A 384 -22.37 -9.08 18.57
N SER A 385 -22.68 -7.97 19.21
CA SER A 385 -22.22 -6.65 18.82
C SER A 385 -20.69 -6.60 18.77
N PHE A 386 -20.13 -5.93 17.77
CA PHE A 386 -18.73 -5.53 17.84
C PHE A 386 -18.54 -4.55 18.99
N ASN A 387 -17.64 -4.86 19.93
CA ASN A 387 -17.59 -4.17 21.22
C ASN A 387 -16.32 -3.31 21.31
N ILE A 388 -16.55 -2.00 21.34
CA ILE A 388 -15.52 -0.95 21.44
C ILE A 388 -15.52 -0.25 22.80
N ALA A 389 -16.24 -0.78 23.80
CA ALA A 389 -16.42 -0.14 25.10
C ALA A 389 -15.11 -0.02 25.91
N ALA A 390 -14.12 -0.88 25.62
CA ALA A 390 -12.80 -0.82 26.23
C ALA A 390 -11.93 0.33 25.69
N ASN A 391 -12.31 0.94 24.55
CA ASN A 391 -11.52 1.92 23.82
C ASN A 391 -11.86 3.35 24.27
N THR A 392 -11.56 3.66 25.53
CA THR A 392 -11.95 4.94 26.17
C THR A 392 -11.24 6.18 25.62
N ASP A 393 -10.14 6.03 24.87
CA ASP A 393 -9.36 7.13 24.27
C ASP A 393 -9.54 7.24 22.75
N LEU A 394 -10.55 6.57 22.19
CA LEU A 394 -10.87 6.59 20.76
C LEU A 394 -11.28 8.00 20.29
N ASN A 395 -10.50 8.58 19.39
CA ASN A 395 -10.70 9.93 18.85
C ASN A 395 -11.36 9.92 17.45
N PHE A 396 -11.22 8.82 16.73
CA PHE A 396 -11.68 8.65 15.35
C PHE A 396 -12.42 7.32 15.20
N LEU A 397 -13.64 7.36 14.66
CA LEU A 397 -14.41 6.19 14.29
C LEU A 397 -14.88 6.29 12.84
N GLY A 398 -14.39 5.38 12.00
CA GLY A 398 -14.84 5.19 10.63
C GLY A 398 -15.64 3.90 10.49
N CYS A 399 -16.81 3.96 9.87
CA CYS A 399 -17.61 2.77 9.58
C CYS A 399 -18.13 2.77 8.14
N SER A 400 -18.22 1.59 7.53
CA SER A 400 -18.79 1.35 6.20
C SER A 400 -19.88 0.30 6.31
N ILE A 401 -21.09 0.60 5.84
CA ILE A 401 -22.21 -0.34 5.88
C ILE A 401 -22.96 -0.39 4.56
N ASP A 402 -23.48 -1.56 4.21
CA ASP A 402 -24.46 -1.72 3.15
C ASP A 402 -25.84 -1.31 3.70
N PHE A 403 -26.49 -0.35 3.05
CA PHE A 403 -27.83 0.09 3.42
C PHE A 403 -28.87 -0.63 2.56
N LYS A 404 -29.76 -1.40 3.19
CA LYS A 404 -30.89 -2.02 2.50
C LYS A 404 -32.19 -1.31 2.78
N PRO A 405 -33.12 -1.29 1.79
CA PRO A 405 -34.47 -0.80 2.04
C PRO A 405 -35.12 -1.53 3.22
N GLU A 406 -34.91 -2.83 3.38
CA GLU A 406 -35.64 -3.60 4.41
C GLU A 406 -35.16 -3.38 5.86
N ASP A 407 -34.01 -2.73 6.05
CA ASP A 407 -33.36 -2.63 7.36
C ASP A 407 -34.12 -1.68 8.32
N LYS A 408 -34.36 -2.16 9.54
CA LYS A 408 -34.79 -1.30 10.66
C LYS A 408 -33.57 -0.59 11.23
N PHE A 409 -33.44 0.70 10.95
CA PHE A 409 -32.25 1.46 11.33
C PHE A 409 -31.99 1.54 12.85
N GLN A 410 -33.05 1.53 13.68
CA GLN A 410 -32.92 1.55 15.15
C GLN A 410 -32.19 0.33 15.70
N ASP A 411 -32.39 -0.83 15.09
CA ASP A 411 -31.75 -2.10 15.45
C ASP A 411 -30.48 -2.35 14.62
N SER A 412 -30.03 -1.32 13.88
CA SER A 412 -28.87 -1.46 13.02
C SER A 412 -27.60 -1.58 13.87
N PRO A 413 -26.64 -2.41 13.45
CA PRO A 413 -25.36 -2.54 14.12
C PRO A 413 -24.54 -1.25 14.14
N LEU A 414 -24.80 -0.31 13.21
CA LEU A 414 -24.23 1.03 13.29
C LEU A 414 -24.71 1.75 14.56
N MET A 415 -26.02 1.73 14.82
CA MET A 415 -26.59 2.36 16.01
C MET A 415 -26.12 1.68 17.29
N GLU A 416 -26.04 0.35 17.29
CA GLU A 416 -25.48 -0.43 18.40
C GLU A 416 -24.01 -0.07 18.67
N LEU A 417 -23.19 0.02 17.63
CA LEU A 417 -21.78 0.43 17.72
C LEU A 417 -21.65 1.85 18.28
N LEU A 418 -22.39 2.82 17.73
CA LEU A 418 -22.38 4.21 18.21
C LEU A 418 -22.85 4.32 19.65
N ASN A 419 -23.83 3.50 20.05
CA ASN A 419 -24.34 3.48 21.41
C ASN A 419 -23.34 2.90 22.42
N ASN A 420 -22.43 2.04 21.97
CA ASN A 420 -21.37 1.42 22.76
C ASN A 420 -20.08 2.24 22.81
N VAL A 421 -20.01 3.41 22.15
CA VAL A 421 -18.87 4.33 22.29
C VAL A 421 -18.84 4.88 23.72
N THR A 422 -17.79 4.54 24.46
CA THR A 422 -17.53 5.02 25.82
C THR A 422 -16.51 6.16 25.87
N SER A 423 -15.84 6.46 24.74
CA SER A 423 -14.81 7.50 24.71
C SER A 423 -15.40 8.90 24.84
N GLY A 424 -14.82 9.70 25.75
CA GLY A 424 -15.08 11.14 25.88
C GLY A 424 -14.13 12.01 25.04
N TRP A 425 -13.36 11.41 24.13
CA TRP A 425 -12.37 12.07 23.27
C TRP A 425 -12.71 11.99 21.78
N MET A 426 -13.90 11.52 21.44
CA MET A 426 -14.33 11.40 20.05
C MET A 426 -14.38 12.77 19.38
N THR A 427 -13.57 12.95 18.35
CA THR A 427 -13.46 14.20 17.58
C THR A 427 -13.94 14.02 16.14
N HIS A 428 -13.83 12.81 15.61
CA HIS A 428 -14.12 12.53 14.21
C HIS A 428 -14.96 11.27 14.07
N VAL A 429 -16.07 11.37 13.34
CA VAL A 429 -16.87 10.21 12.93
C VAL A 429 -17.04 10.25 11.42
N SER A 430 -16.81 9.12 10.76
CA SER A 430 -16.99 8.96 9.33
C SER A 430 -17.87 7.76 9.05
N VAL A 431 -19.03 7.95 8.44
CA VAL A 431 -19.96 6.88 8.10
C VAL A 431 -20.09 6.81 6.58
N THR A 432 -19.82 5.63 6.01
CA THR A 432 -20.02 5.35 4.59
C THR A 432 -21.21 4.41 4.42
N PHE A 433 -22.15 4.83 3.59
CA PHE A 433 -23.32 4.03 3.22
C PHE A 433 -23.16 3.57 1.77
N HIS A 434 -23.21 2.26 1.57
CA HIS A 434 -23.24 1.64 0.25
C HIS A 434 -24.68 1.35 -0.14
N PHE A 435 -25.10 1.85 -1.28
CA PHE A 435 -26.40 1.58 -1.87
C PHE A 435 -26.23 0.73 -3.12
N LYS A 436 -27.10 -0.27 -3.29
CA LYS A 436 -27.21 -1.00 -4.56
C LYS A 436 -27.92 -0.16 -5.63
N ASP A 437 -28.92 0.61 -5.21
CA ASP A 437 -29.71 1.50 -6.07
C ASP A 437 -30.37 2.63 -5.25
N ALA A 438 -31.07 3.53 -5.95
CA ALA A 438 -31.76 4.67 -5.34
C ALA A 438 -33.04 4.29 -4.57
N ALA A 439 -33.53 3.05 -4.64
CA ALA A 439 -34.78 2.64 -3.98
C ALA A 439 -34.67 2.62 -2.45
N GLY A 440 -33.44 2.53 -1.91
CA GLY A 440 -33.17 2.63 -0.48
C GLY A 440 -33.26 4.05 0.09
N LEU A 441 -33.21 5.09 -0.75
CA LEU A 441 -33.12 6.48 -0.30
C LEU A 441 -34.29 6.94 0.60
N PRO A 442 -35.58 6.64 0.30
CA PRO A 442 -36.68 7.10 1.15
C PRO A 442 -36.56 6.62 2.60
N ARG A 443 -36.15 5.37 2.80
CA ARG A 443 -35.95 4.81 4.15
C ARG A 443 -34.67 5.31 4.80
N PHE A 444 -33.63 5.57 4.00
CA PHE A 444 -32.43 6.24 4.49
C PHE A 444 -32.75 7.63 5.05
N TRP A 445 -33.62 8.42 4.41
CA TRP A 445 -34.04 9.72 4.94
C TRP A 445 -34.75 9.63 6.30
N ILE A 446 -35.55 8.57 6.50
CA ILE A 446 -36.23 8.31 7.78
C ILE A 446 -35.23 7.91 8.88
N ALA A 447 -34.12 7.27 8.50
CA ALA A 447 -33.06 6.86 9.41
C ALA A 447 -32.16 8.00 9.89
N LEU A 448 -31.89 9.02 9.05
CA LEU A 448 -30.94 10.08 9.36
C LEU A 448 -31.19 10.85 10.68
N PRO A 449 -32.44 11.21 11.05
CA PRO A 449 -32.69 11.87 12.34
C PRO A 449 -32.28 11.03 13.56
N GLN A 450 -32.32 9.70 13.44
CA GLN A 450 -31.88 8.79 14.51
C GLN A 450 -30.35 8.80 14.63
N LEU A 451 -29.65 8.86 13.50
CA LEU A 451 -28.20 9.01 13.46
C LEU A 451 -27.77 10.38 14.03
N ASP A 452 -28.47 11.47 13.68
CA ASP A 452 -28.28 12.80 14.26
C ASP A 452 -28.43 12.77 15.79
N LEU A 453 -29.46 12.08 16.29
CA LEU A 453 -29.69 11.90 17.72
C LEU A 453 -28.55 11.13 18.40
N ALA A 454 -28.09 10.01 17.82
CA ALA A 454 -27.01 9.20 18.39
C ALA A 454 -25.68 9.96 18.46
N LEU A 455 -25.33 10.68 17.39
CA LEU A 455 -24.11 11.48 17.32
C LEU A 455 -24.18 12.78 18.14
N SER A 456 -25.36 13.12 18.67
CA SER A 456 -25.55 14.26 19.59
C SER A 456 -25.48 13.86 21.07
N ARG A 457 -25.14 12.61 21.39
CA ARG A 457 -25.01 12.12 22.77
C ARG A 457 -23.77 12.68 23.47
N ASN A 458 -23.71 12.57 24.80
CA ASN A 458 -22.61 13.08 25.62
C ASN A 458 -21.21 12.56 25.22
N ALA A 459 -21.12 11.31 24.73
CA ALA A 459 -19.87 10.73 24.24
C ALA A 459 -19.26 11.51 23.03
N PHE A 460 -20.08 12.31 22.35
CA PHE A 460 -19.75 13.02 21.12
C PHE A 460 -19.68 14.54 21.31
N THR A 461 -19.62 15.03 22.56
CA THR A 461 -19.55 16.47 22.87
C THR A 461 -18.32 17.18 22.31
N LYS A 462 -17.24 16.43 22.00
CA LYS A 462 -16.00 16.96 21.40
C LYS A 462 -15.92 16.76 19.87
N LEU A 463 -17.00 16.35 19.21
CA LEU A 463 -17.00 16.17 17.76
C LEU A 463 -16.66 17.49 17.05
N ARG A 464 -15.67 17.40 16.15
CA ARG A 464 -15.21 18.49 15.28
C ARG A 464 -15.53 18.24 13.80
N SER A 465 -15.72 16.99 13.42
CA SER A 465 -16.09 16.63 12.06
C SER A 465 -16.90 15.33 12.03
N VAL A 466 -18.02 15.36 11.34
CA VAL A 466 -18.87 14.22 10.99
C VAL A 466 -18.90 14.14 9.47
N ARG A 467 -18.39 13.06 8.90
CA ARG A 467 -18.41 12.82 7.46
C ARG A 467 -19.43 11.75 7.11
N ILE A 468 -20.31 12.06 6.16
CA ILE A 468 -21.26 11.11 5.58
C ILE A 468 -20.88 10.90 4.12
N HIS A 469 -20.50 9.67 3.79
CA HIS A 469 -20.15 9.26 2.44
C HIS A 469 -21.27 8.39 1.87
N LEU A 470 -21.77 8.75 0.68
CA LEU A 470 -22.76 7.94 -0.04
C LEU A 470 -22.10 7.32 -1.28
N CYS A 471 -22.06 5.99 -1.33
CA CYS A 471 -21.51 5.22 -2.44
C CYS A 471 -22.64 4.55 -3.22
N GLY A 472 -22.53 4.56 -4.56
CA GLY A 472 -23.54 3.97 -5.46
C GLY A 472 -24.70 4.91 -5.82
N ILE A 473 -24.67 6.16 -5.35
CA ILE A 473 -25.69 7.18 -5.65
C ILE A 473 -25.00 8.50 -5.96
N GLU A 474 -25.48 9.20 -6.99
CA GLU A 474 -25.05 10.57 -7.29
C GLU A 474 -25.70 11.55 -6.32
N VAL A 475 -24.89 12.30 -5.57
CA VAL A 475 -25.39 13.32 -4.64
C VAL A 475 -25.67 14.60 -5.39
N THR A 476 -26.93 14.86 -5.65
CA THR A 476 -27.41 16.14 -6.14
C THR A 476 -27.46 17.17 -5.01
N TYR A 477 -27.54 18.45 -5.37
CA TYR A 477 -27.75 19.54 -4.41
C TYR A 477 -28.98 19.30 -3.50
N MET A 478 -30.05 18.72 -4.06
CA MET A 478 -31.25 18.35 -3.30
C MET A 478 -30.95 17.29 -2.22
N ILE A 479 -30.21 16.24 -2.57
CA ILE A 479 -29.83 15.18 -1.61
C ILE A 479 -28.98 15.76 -0.48
N ARG A 480 -28.00 16.61 -0.81
CA ARG A 480 -27.17 17.27 0.20
C ARG A 480 -28.00 18.10 1.16
N ASN A 481 -28.95 18.88 0.64
CA ASN A 481 -29.85 19.69 1.47
C ASN A 481 -30.74 18.84 2.38
N ILE A 482 -31.27 17.72 1.89
CA ILE A 482 -32.08 16.80 2.70
C ILE A 482 -31.26 16.25 3.87
N ILE A 483 -30.02 15.79 3.62
CA ILE A 483 -29.13 15.28 4.66
C ILE A 483 -28.84 16.37 5.69
N THR A 484 -28.49 17.57 5.24
CA THR A 484 -28.25 18.73 6.12
C THR A 484 -29.49 19.08 6.96
N LEU A 485 -30.70 18.97 6.40
CA LEU A 485 -31.96 19.20 7.10
C LEU A 485 -32.32 18.11 8.11
N CYS A 486 -31.87 16.87 7.90
CA CYS A 486 -32.03 15.76 8.84
C CYS A 486 -31.03 15.83 10.00
N PHE A 487 -29.81 16.31 9.75
CA PHE A 487 -28.75 16.47 10.75
C PHE A 487 -28.81 17.82 11.49
N ARG A 488 -29.98 18.20 12.00
CA ARG A 488 -30.17 19.55 12.58
C ARG A 488 -29.30 19.80 13.80
N ARG A 489 -29.02 18.78 14.62
CA ARG A 489 -28.25 18.96 15.86
C ARG A 489 -26.77 19.09 15.56
N ILE A 490 -26.23 18.20 14.72
CA ILE A 490 -24.81 18.24 14.33
C ILE A 490 -24.52 19.45 13.45
N ASN A 491 -25.41 19.78 12.51
CA ASN A 491 -25.18 20.87 11.56
C ASN A 491 -25.18 22.26 12.21
N LYS A 492 -25.78 22.43 13.40
CA LYS A 492 -25.68 23.69 14.18
C LYS A 492 -24.23 24.05 14.50
N SER A 493 -23.35 23.07 14.60
CA SER A 493 -21.93 23.26 14.87
C SER A 493 -21.09 23.39 13.59
N TYR A 494 -21.69 23.35 12.39
CA TYR A 494 -21.02 23.38 11.08
C TYR A 494 -19.93 22.29 10.89
N ILE A 495 -20.07 21.18 11.60
CA ILE A 495 -19.10 20.07 11.56
C ILE A 495 -19.50 18.94 10.60
N LEU A 496 -20.59 19.09 9.83
CA LEU A 496 -21.10 18.07 8.92
C LEU A 496 -20.49 18.23 7.51
N HIS A 497 -19.83 17.19 7.03
CA HIS A 497 -19.32 17.07 5.68
C HIS A 497 -20.04 15.93 4.94
N ILE A 498 -20.42 16.17 3.69
CA ILE A 498 -21.14 15.21 2.86
C ILE A 498 -20.38 15.11 1.54
N ASP A 499 -19.83 13.94 1.25
CA ASP A 499 -19.00 13.71 0.07
C ASP A 499 -19.50 12.53 -0.76
N THR A 500 -19.16 12.54 -2.05
CA THR A 500 -19.31 11.42 -2.99
C THR A 500 -17.97 10.96 -3.54
N GLY A 501 -17.90 9.69 -3.91
CA GLY A 501 -16.75 9.14 -4.64
C GLY A 501 -16.40 7.71 -4.25
N ASN A 502 -15.53 7.09 -5.06
CA ASN A 502 -14.98 5.76 -4.79
C ASN A 502 -14.05 5.77 -3.57
N LEU A 503 -14.18 4.75 -2.73
CA LEU A 503 -13.59 4.56 -1.40
C LEU A 503 -12.06 4.68 -1.26
N ALA A 504 -11.31 4.72 -2.36
CA ALA A 504 -9.84 4.57 -2.34
C ALA A 504 -9.09 5.73 -1.65
N GLY A 505 -9.71 6.90 -1.47
CA GLY A 505 -9.04 8.12 -1.01
C GLY A 505 -9.44 8.66 0.37
N ILE A 506 -10.34 8.02 1.12
CA ILE A 506 -10.91 8.63 2.36
C ILE A 506 -10.03 8.36 3.58
N TRP A 507 -9.39 7.19 3.65
CA TRP A 507 -8.48 6.81 4.73
C TRP A 507 -7.05 7.33 4.56
N ASN A 508 -6.66 7.68 3.34
CA ASN A 508 -5.39 8.37 3.06
C ASN A 508 -5.49 9.89 3.31
N ARG A 509 -6.69 10.49 3.23
CA ARG A 509 -6.88 11.95 3.40
C ARG A 509 -6.82 12.45 4.85
N TYR A 510 -6.80 11.58 5.85
CA TYR A 510 -6.47 11.96 7.24
C TYR A 510 -4.95 11.90 7.54
N ASN A 511 -4.14 11.42 6.58
CA ASN A 511 -2.68 11.30 6.72
C ASN A 511 -1.90 12.42 6.01
N SER A 512 -2.54 13.50 5.52
CA SER A 512 -1.87 14.60 4.80
C SER A 512 -1.89 15.94 5.56
N TYR A 513 -2.08 15.91 6.87
CA TYR A 513 -1.79 17.03 7.76
C TYR A 513 -0.69 16.59 8.73
N ASP A 514 0.53 16.56 8.19
CA ASP A 514 1.78 16.96 8.84
C ASP A 514 2.78 17.35 7.74
#